data_AF-A0A165PKL8-F1
#
_entry.id   AF-A0A165PKL8-F1
#
_cell.length_a   1.000
_cell.length_b   1.000
_cell.length_c   1.000
_cell.angle_alpha   90.00
_cell.angle_beta   90.00
_cell.angle_gamma   90.00
#
_symmetry.space_group_name_H-M   'P 1'
#
loop_
_entity.id
_entity.type
_entity.pdbx_description
1 polymer ?
#
loop_
_entity_poly.entity_id
_entity_poly.type
_entity_poly.pdbx_seq_one_letter_code
_entity_poly.pdbx_strand_id
1 'polypeptide(L)'
;MAEVNVTRYAAATATTVYGKNPPFLALGSHGVPVLAPRDRSAQDVDADFLSSIALRAAAAASSLACGSVLAGTTSESDEHGDVAFWLGEGDFASGHELEILDALSLRARMTSDLKVQHVELSPSTHLPVSLHARPTEELAKMKDTLSRLRSLHCFRLEGLEGDESLVLYILLGQLTTPSGSAPWLGLMGIAIWS
;
A
#
# COMPACT_ATOMS: atom_id res chain seq x y z
N MET A 1 9.61 4.98 19.26
CA MET A 1 10.20 3.70 18.82
C MET A 1 9.40 3.06 17.69
N ALA A 2 8.07 2.97 17.76
CA ALA A 2 7.25 2.40 16.67
C ALA A 2 7.43 3.13 15.32
N GLU A 3 7.33 4.47 15.31
CA GLU A 3 7.45 5.29 14.08
C GLU A 3 8.79 5.10 13.34
N VAL A 4 9.90 4.99 14.09
CA VAL A 4 11.24 4.79 13.51
C VAL A 4 11.32 3.46 12.74
N ASN A 5 10.64 2.43 13.22
CA ASN A 5 10.59 1.13 12.53
C ASN A 5 9.71 1.20 11.28
N VAL A 6 8.56 1.90 11.35
CA VAL A 6 7.69 2.09 10.17
C VAL A 6 8.44 2.79 9.05
N THR A 7 9.13 3.89 9.35
CA THR A 7 9.91 4.63 8.34
C THR A 7 10.99 3.76 7.71
N ARG A 8 11.70 2.96 8.51
CA ARG A 8 12.74 2.05 8.00
C ARG A 8 12.17 0.98 7.06
N TYR A 9 11.12 0.27 7.49
CA TYR A 9 10.55 -0.83 6.71
C TYR A 9 9.85 -0.34 5.45
N ALA A 10 9.16 0.79 5.52
CA ALA A 10 8.55 1.39 4.35
C ALA A 10 9.61 1.90 3.34
N ALA A 11 10.72 2.45 3.82
CA ALA A 11 11.84 2.84 2.95
C ALA A 11 12.51 1.61 2.30
N ALA A 12 12.63 0.49 3.03
CA ALA A 12 13.11 -0.76 2.48
C ALA A 12 12.19 -1.26 1.35
N THR A 13 10.87 -1.29 1.58
CA THR A 13 9.87 -1.64 0.55
C THR A 13 10.01 -0.75 -0.68
N ALA A 14 10.04 0.57 -0.51
CA ALA A 14 10.21 1.50 -1.62
C ALA A 14 11.52 1.27 -2.38
N THR A 15 12.62 0.95 -1.68
CA THR A 15 13.91 0.66 -2.30
C THR A 15 13.87 -0.64 -3.10
N THR A 16 13.23 -1.69 -2.60
CA THR A 16 13.06 -2.96 -3.33
C THR A 16 12.24 -2.75 -4.61
N VAL A 17 11.15 -1.99 -4.49
CA VAL A 17 10.21 -1.77 -5.60
C VAL A 17 10.79 -0.83 -6.66
N TYR A 18 11.49 0.24 -6.27
CA TYR A 18 11.92 1.30 -7.20
C TYR A 18 13.44 1.43 -7.38
N GLY A 19 14.24 0.66 -6.64
CA GLY A 19 15.69 0.82 -6.62
C GLY A 19 16.13 2.14 -5.99
N LYS A 20 17.14 2.79 -6.59
CA LYS A 20 17.83 3.96 -5.99
C LYS A 20 17.04 5.28 -6.04
N ASN A 21 15.99 5.35 -6.85
CA ASN A 21 15.24 6.60 -7.09
C ASN A 21 13.73 6.36 -7.02
N PRO A 22 13.17 6.06 -5.83
CA PRO A 22 11.74 5.97 -5.69
C PRO A 22 11.04 7.25 -6.19
N PRO A 23 9.88 7.13 -6.86
CA PRO A 23 9.04 8.24 -7.23
C PRO A 23 8.40 8.76 -5.95
N PHE A 24 9.19 9.50 -5.17
CA PHE A 24 8.87 10.24 -3.94
C PHE A 24 8.88 9.49 -2.63
N LEU A 25 9.56 10.14 -1.68
CA LEU A 25 9.42 9.95 -0.25
C LEU A 25 9.33 11.36 0.34
N ALA A 26 8.12 11.88 0.53
CA ALA A 26 7.89 13.12 1.28
C ALA A 26 7.15 12.80 2.58
N LEU A 27 7.70 13.32 3.68
CA LEU A 27 7.37 12.99 5.06
C LEU A 27 5.94 13.46 5.37
N GLY A 28 5.06 12.49 5.66
CA GLY A 28 3.76 12.79 6.24
C GLY A 28 3.88 13.55 7.57
N SER A 29 2.74 13.93 8.15
CA SER A 29 2.64 14.74 9.37
C SER A 29 3.42 14.20 10.59
N HIS A 30 3.88 12.95 10.51
CA HIS A 30 4.65 12.23 11.54
C HIS A 30 5.99 11.65 11.05
N GLY A 31 6.53 12.11 9.91
CA GLY A 31 7.79 11.57 9.37
C GLY A 31 7.67 10.18 8.74
N VAL A 32 6.44 9.75 8.47
CA VAL A 32 6.14 8.49 7.79
C VAL A 32 6.29 8.70 6.28
N PRO A 33 7.03 7.82 5.58
CA PRO A 33 7.21 7.94 4.14
C PRO A 33 5.92 7.66 3.38
N VAL A 34 5.62 8.50 2.40
CA VAL A 34 4.49 8.35 1.48
C VAL A 34 4.99 8.48 0.05
N LEU A 35 4.49 7.61 -0.84
CA LEU A 35 4.73 7.69 -2.29
C LEU A 35 3.67 8.58 -2.97
N ALA A 36 4.07 9.41 -3.93
CA ALA A 36 3.18 10.30 -4.67
C ALA A 36 3.73 10.56 -6.09
N PRO A 37 2.92 10.87 -7.13
CA PRO A 37 3.45 11.17 -8.49
C PRO A 37 4.23 12.49 -8.63
N ARG A 38 5.09 12.62 -9.68
CA ARG A 38 6.07 13.76 -9.85
C ARG A 38 5.47 15.05 -10.33
N ASP A 39 4.37 14.89 -10.99
CA ASP A 39 3.72 15.83 -11.85
C ASP A 39 2.38 16.30 -11.26
N ARG A 40 2.02 15.81 -10.07
CA ARG A 40 0.74 16.11 -9.43
C ARG A 40 0.89 17.10 -8.28
N SER A 41 0.03 18.11 -8.29
CA SER A 41 -0.12 19.09 -7.21
C SER A 41 -0.63 18.39 -5.94
N ALA A 42 0.09 18.52 -4.82
CA ALA A 42 -0.31 17.96 -3.53
C ALA A 42 -1.46 18.75 -2.84
N GLN A 43 -2.20 19.58 -3.58
CA GLN A 43 -3.19 20.51 -3.03
C GLN A 43 -4.34 19.86 -2.25
N ASP A 44 -4.61 18.56 -2.48
CA ASP A 44 -5.66 17.79 -1.79
C ASP A 44 -5.13 16.52 -1.11
N VAL A 45 -3.83 16.48 -0.79
CA VAL A 45 -3.25 15.36 -0.05
C VAL A 45 -3.65 15.46 1.41
N ASP A 46 -4.47 14.51 1.88
CA ASP A 46 -4.74 14.31 3.31
C ASP A 46 -3.54 13.58 3.95
N ALA A 47 -2.49 14.33 4.27
CA ALA A 47 -1.24 13.82 4.83
C ALA A 47 -1.42 13.13 6.19
N ASP A 48 -2.40 13.58 6.98
CA ASP A 48 -2.76 12.98 8.27
C ASP A 48 -3.38 11.60 8.04
N PHE A 49 -4.29 11.47 7.06
CA PHE A 49 -4.84 10.18 6.68
C PHE A 49 -3.77 9.21 6.18
N LEU A 50 -2.90 9.66 5.27
CA LEU A 50 -1.82 8.83 4.72
C LEU A 50 -0.81 8.36 5.78
N SER A 51 -0.49 9.25 6.73
CA SER A 51 0.33 8.87 7.89
C SER A 51 -0.41 7.86 8.77
N SER A 52 -1.70 8.10 9.03
CA SER A 52 -2.51 7.24 9.90
C SER A 52 -2.69 5.84 9.32
N ILE A 53 -2.98 5.72 8.01
CA ILE A 53 -3.16 4.41 7.37
C ILE A 53 -1.86 3.60 7.36
N ALA A 54 -0.70 4.22 7.10
CA ALA A 54 0.59 3.55 7.17
C ALA A 54 0.95 3.10 8.59
N LEU A 55 0.77 3.97 9.60
CA LEU A 55 1.05 3.62 11.00
C LEU A 55 0.14 2.48 11.50
N ARG A 56 -1.14 2.50 11.11
CA ARG A 56 -2.09 1.46 11.49
C ARG A 56 -1.83 0.15 10.77
N ALA A 57 -1.41 0.19 9.50
CA ALA A 57 -0.98 -1.00 8.79
C ALA A 57 0.22 -1.66 9.49
N ALA A 58 1.24 -0.87 9.85
CA ALA A 58 2.40 -1.38 10.56
C ALA A 58 2.06 -1.91 11.97
N ALA A 59 1.17 -1.24 12.71
CA ALA A 59 0.71 -1.72 14.02
C ALA A 59 -0.10 -3.02 13.90
N ALA A 60 -0.99 -3.11 12.90
CA ALA A 60 -1.74 -4.32 12.60
C ALA A 60 -0.80 -5.48 12.22
N ALA A 61 0.13 -5.25 11.29
CA ALA A 61 1.12 -6.24 10.87
C ALA A 61 1.98 -6.73 12.06
N SER A 62 2.46 -5.79 12.90
CA SER A 62 3.19 -6.12 14.12
C SER A 62 2.36 -6.97 15.10
N SER A 63 1.06 -6.67 15.26
CA SER A 63 0.17 -7.46 16.12
C SER A 63 -0.06 -8.89 15.62
N LEU A 64 0.24 -9.15 14.35
CA LEU A 64 0.12 -10.44 13.68
C LEU A 64 1.46 -11.12 13.42
N ALA A 65 2.57 -10.52 13.89
CA ALA A 65 3.93 -10.97 13.63
C ALA A 65 4.24 -11.15 12.14
N CYS A 66 3.80 -10.20 11.30
CA CYS A 66 4.15 -10.14 9.87
C CYS A 66 4.70 -8.76 9.50
N GLY A 67 5.44 -8.66 8.38
CA GLY A 67 5.99 -7.39 7.88
C GLY A 67 4.93 -6.51 7.20
N SER A 68 3.98 -7.13 6.49
CA SER A 68 2.91 -6.43 5.76
C SER A 68 1.54 -7.03 6.09
N VAL A 69 0.55 -6.16 6.33
CA VAL A 69 -0.84 -6.56 6.54
C VAL A 69 -1.51 -7.00 5.22
N LEU A 70 -0.97 -6.58 4.07
CA LEU A 70 -1.45 -6.97 2.76
C LEU A 70 -0.92 -8.34 2.34
N ALA A 71 0.38 -8.59 2.56
CA ALA A 71 1.01 -9.88 2.27
C ALA A 71 0.61 -10.96 3.29
N GLY A 72 0.33 -10.56 4.53
CA GLY A 72 0.03 -11.46 5.64
C GLY A 72 1.24 -12.28 6.12
N THR A 73 0.97 -13.35 6.87
CA THR A 73 2.00 -14.16 7.56
C THR A 73 2.78 -15.09 6.64
N THR A 74 2.39 -15.18 5.37
CA THR A 74 3.01 -16.08 4.39
C THR A 74 4.25 -15.48 3.72
N SER A 75 4.56 -14.21 3.97
CA SER A 75 5.78 -13.59 3.47
C SER A 75 6.97 -13.90 4.38
N GLU A 76 8.10 -14.27 3.78
CA GLU A 76 9.39 -14.42 4.48
C GLU A 76 10.07 -13.05 4.73
N SER A 77 9.45 -11.94 4.33
CA SER A 77 10.02 -10.60 4.43
C SER A 77 9.73 -9.93 5.79
N ASP A 78 10.62 -10.11 6.77
CA ASP A 78 10.55 -9.38 8.04
C ASP A 78 11.15 -7.96 7.97
N GLU A 79 11.93 -7.66 6.92
CA GLU A 79 12.60 -6.37 6.71
C GLU A 79 11.77 -5.34 5.92
N HIS A 80 10.57 -5.71 5.47
CA HIS A 80 9.69 -4.88 4.64
C HIS A 80 8.38 -4.55 5.36
N GLY A 81 7.78 -3.43 4.99
CA GLY A 81 6.54 -2.93 5.58
C GLY A 81 5.60 -2.32 4.54
N ASP A 82 4.34 -2.11 4.94
CA ASP A 82 3.38 -1.41 4.09
C ASP A 82 3.73 0.07 3.95
N VAL A 83 3.64 0.58 2.72
CA VAL A 83 3.92 1.97 2.35
C VAL A 83 2.63 2.63 1.88
N ALA A 84 2.27 3.78 2.47
CA ALA A 84 1.16 4.55 1.95
C ALA A 84 1.53 5.25 0.64
N PHE A 85 0.56 5.36 -0.26
CA PHE A 85 0.72 6.12 -1.49
C PHE A 85 -0.53 6.94 -1.80
N TRP A 86 -0.35 8.01 -2.56
CA TRP A 86 -1.42 8.87 -3.07
C TRP A 86 -1.29 8.99 -4.59
N LEU A 87 -2.38 8.78 -5.32
CA LEU A 87 -2.42 8.95 -6.77
C LEU A 87 -3.12 10.24 -7.19
N GLY A 88 -3.96 10.82 -6.32
CA GLY A 88 -4.79 11.99 -6.65
C GLY A 88 -6.05 11.60 -7.45
N GLU A 89 -6.63 12.58 -8.15
CA GLU A 89 -7.85 12.34 -8.93
C GLU A 89 -7.59 11.51 -10.19
N GLY A 90 -8.54 10.68 -10.59
CA GLY A 90 -8.41 9.85 -11.79
C GLY A 90 -9.37 8.68 -11.78
N ASP A 91 -9.28 7.87 -12.84
CA ASP A 91 -9.98 6.60 -12.94
C ASP A 91 -9.02 5.47 -12.60
N PHE A 92 -9.06 5.05 -11.33
CA PHE A 92 -8.23 3.98 -10.79
C PHE A 92 -9.10 2.93 -10.11
N ALA A 93 -10.33 2.74 -10.62
CA ALA A 93 -11.22 1.69 -10.15
C ALA A 93 -10.68 0.30 -10.53
N SER A 94 -11.30 -0.76 -9.97
CA SER A 94 -10.94 -2.13 -10.36
C SER A 94 -11.09 -2.32 -11.87
N GLY A 95 -10.10 -2.96 -12.49
CA GLY A 95 -9.94 -3.04 -13.95
C GLY A 95 -8.98 -2.02 -14.56
N HIS A 96 -8.51 -1.03 -13.78
CA HIS A 96 -7.53 -0.02 -14.18
C HIS A 96 -6.16 -0.24 -13.54
N GLU A 97 -5.79 -1.50 -13.30
CA GLU A 97 -4.55 -1.83 -12.59
C GLU A 97 -3.32 -1.33 -13.34
N LEU A 98 -3.33 -1.32 -14.69
CA LEU A 98 -2.21 -0.83 -15.48
C LEU A 98 -2.00 0.68 -15.35
N GLU A 99 -3.08 1.46 -15.30
CA GLU A 99 -3.07 2.89 -15.06
C GLU A 99 -2.53 3.21 -13.65
N ILE A 100 -2.87 2.37 -12.67
CA ILE A 100 -2.31 2.47 -11.31
C ILE A 100 -0.79 2.25 -11.33
N LEU A 101 -0.31 1.24 -12.06
CA LEU A 101 1.14 0.98 -12.18
C LEU A 101 1.86 2.11 -12.91
N ASP A 102 1.26 2.67 -13.94
CA ASP A 102 1.82 3.83 -14.66
C ASP A 102 1.90 5.05 -13.74
N ALA A 103 0.84 5.34 -12.98
CA ALA A 103 0.81 6.43 -12.00
C ALA A 103 1.85 6.24 -10.87
N LEU A 104 2.09 5.00 -10.47
CA LEU A 104 3.14 4.64 -9.51
C LEU A 104 4.54 4.60 -10.14
N SER A 105 4.70 4.90 -11.44
CA SER A 105 5.98 4.79 -12.18
C SER A 105 6.59 3.38 -12.17
N LEU A 106 5.74 2.34 -12.12
CA LEU A 106 6.13 0.93 -12.14
C LEU A 106 6.13 0.31 -13.53
N ARG A 107 5.73 1.06 -14.56
CA ARG A 107 5.64 0.56 -15.93
C ARG A 107 6.94 -0.04 -16.46
N ALA A 108 8.08 0.54 -16.09
CA ALA A 108 9.38 0.02 -16.49
C ALA A 108 9.69 -1.36 -15.89
N ARG A 109 9.04 -1.75 -14.79
CA ARG A 109 9.20 -3.05 -14.13
C ARG A 109 8.25 -4.12 -14.69
N MET A 110 7.37 -3.76 -15.62
CA MET A 110 6.40 -4.70 -16.19
C MET A 110 7.09 -5.59 -17.24
N THR A 111 6.92 -6.89 -17.11
CA THR A 111 7.38 -7.88 -18.09
C THR A 111 6.19 -8.39 -18.93
N SER A 112 6.47 -9.12 -20.01
CA SER A 112 5.42 -9.84 -20.76
C SER A 112 4.71 -10.90 -19.92
N ASP A 113 5.35 -11.36 -18.85
CA ASP A 113 4.85 -12.42 -17.96
C ASP A 113 4.19 -11.87 -16.69
N LEU A 114 4.01 -10.54 -16.59
CA LEU A 114 3.36 -9.90 -15.46
C LEU A 114 1.95 -10.45 -15.27
N LYS A 115 1.69 -11.01 -14.08
CA LYS A 115 0.36 -11.48 -13.69
C LYS A 115 -0.25 -10.49 -12.72
N VAL A 116 -1.40 -9.93 -13.11
CA VAL A 116 -2.25 -9.14 -12.23
C VAL A 116 -3.36 -10.05 -11.70
N GLN A 117 -3.47 -10.17 -10.39
CA GLN A 117 -4.47 -11.01 -9.74
C GLN A 117 -5.26 -10.20 -8.72
N HIS A 118 -6.58 -10.13 -8.90
CA HIS A 118 -7.44 -9.51 -7.91
C HIS A 118 -7.42 -10.31 -6.60
N VAL A 119 -7.33 -9.60 -5.49
CA VAL A 119 -7.28 -10.17 -4.14
C VAL A 119 -8.62 -9.88 -3.46
N GLU A 120 -9.33 -10.93 -3.09
CA GLU A 120 -10.60 -10.79 -2.37
C GLU A 120 -10.36 -10.14 -0.99
N LEU A 121 -11.20 -9.14 -0.68
CA LEU A 121 -11.17 -8.44 0.60
C LEU A 121 -12.25 -8.99 1.53
N SER A 122 -11.87 -9.24 2.78
CA SER A 122 -12.82 -9.64 3.81
C SER A 122 -13.77 -8.48 4.14
N PRO A 123 -15.10 -8.68 4.09
CA PRO A 123 -16.06 -7.64 4.49
C PRO A 123 -15.93 -7.21 5.96
N SER A 124 -15.35 -8.07 6.81
CA SER A 124 -15.25 -7.79 8.24
C SER A 124 -14.04 -6.93 8.60
N THR A 125 -12.98 -6.93 7.78
CA THR A 125 -11.71 -6.23 8.06
C THR A 125 -11.28 -5.25 6.96
N HIS A 126 -11.85 -5.35 5.75
CA HIS A 126 -11.42 -4.64 4.54
C HIS A 126 -9.99 -4.96 4.09
N LEU A 127 -9.42 -6.06 4.57
CA LEU A 127 -8.07 -6.55 4.24
C LEU A 127 -8.17 -7.86 3.45
N PRO A 128 -7.09 -8.30 2.77
CA PRO A 128 -7.06 -9.57 2.05
C PRO A 128 -7.59 -10.75 2.87
N VAL A 129 -8.45 -11.59 2.29
CA VAL A 129 -8.99 -12.79 2.96
C VAL A 129 -7.92 -13.80 3.36
N SER A 130 -6.76 -13.74 2.70
CA SER A 130 -5.56 -14.53 3.04
C SER A 130 -4.95 -14.15 4.38
N LEU A 131 -5.27 -12.97 4.92
CA LEU A 131 -4.91 -12.57 6.27
C LEU A 131 -5.75 -13.35 7.29
N HIS A 132 -5.37 -14.61 7.55
CA HIS A 132 -6.01 -15.50 8.52
C HIS A 132 -5.69 -15.07 9.97
N ALA A 133 -6.17 -13.89 10.35
CA ALA A 133 -5.89 -13.27 11.63
C ALA A 133 -7.06 -13.38 12.60
N ARG A 134 -6.75 -13.57 13.89
CA ARG A 134 -7.73 -13.34 14.96
C ARG A 134 -7.97 -11.83 15.08
N PRO A 135 -9.21 -11.39 15.41
CA PRO A 135 -9.47 -9.98 15.66
C PRO A 135 -8.55 -9.44 16.76
N THR A 136 -7.89 -8.31 16.49
CA THR A 136 -7.09 -7.54 17.45
C THR A 136 -7.58 -6.10 17.49
N GLU A 137 -7.22 -5.35 18.53
CA GLU A 137 -7.52 -3.92 18.61
C GLU A 137 -6.91 -3.14 17.44
N GLU A 138 -5.69 -3.53 17.02
CA GLU A 138 -4.99 -2.90 15.89
C GLU A 138 -5.66 -3.20 14.55
N LEU A 139 -6.19 -4.42 14.35
CA LEU A 139 -6.99 -4.74 13.18
C LEU A 139 -8.33 -3.99 13.15
N ALA A 140 -8.96 -3.77 14.31
CA ALA A 140 -10.17 -2.96 14.40
C ALA A 140 -9.87 -1.49 14.02
N LYS A 141 -8.78 -0.92 14.56
CA LYS A 141 -8.28 0.41 14.22
C LYS A 141 -7.95 0.55 12.72
N MET A 142 -7.38 -0.49 12.12
CA MET A 142 -7.07 -0.54 10.70
C MET A 142 -8.34 -0.58 9.85
N LYS A 143 -9.29 -1.45 10.20
CA LYS A 143 -10.61 -1.53 9.56
C LYS A 143 -11.33 -0.18 9.59
N ASP A 144 -11.39 0.47 10.75
CA ASP A 144 -12.06 1.77 10.91
C ASP A 144 -11.44 2.82 9.97
N THR A 145 -10.12 2.76 9.77
CA THR A 145 -9.42 3.66 8.85
C THR A 145 -9.75 3.35 7.39
N LEU A 146 -9.73 2.06 7.01
CA LEU A 146 -10.10 1.62 5.67
C LEU A 146 -11.58 1.89 5.34
N SER A 147 -12.47 1.90 6.33
CA SER A 147 -13.89 2.18 6.15
C SER A 147 -14.18 3.60 5.64
N ARG A 148 -13.21 4.51 5.76
CA ARG A 148 -13.28 5.87 5.19
C ARG A 148 -13.06 5.89 3.67
N LEU A 149 -12.56 4.80 3.09
CA LEU A 149 -12.29 4.69 1.67
C LEU A 149 -13.48 4.08 0.93
N ARG A 150 -13.81 4.69 -0.19
CA ARG A 150 -14.82 4.19 -1.14
C ARG A 150 -14.14 3.41 -2.27
N SER A 151 -14.88 2.55 -2.95
CA SER A 151 -14.37 1.78 -4.09
C SER A 151 -13.09 1.00 -3.78
N LEU A 152 -12.97 0.52 -2.52
CA LEU A 152 -11.79 -0.16 -2.02
C LEU A 152 -11.62 -1.51 -2.75
N HIS A 153 -10.44 -1.73 -3.31
CA HIS A 153 -10.09 -3.00 -3.94
C HIS A 153 -8.60 -3.29 -3.76
N CYS A 154 -8.24 -4.56 -3.96
CA CYS A 154 -6.88 -5.04 -3.79
C CYS A 154 -6.50 -5.96 -4.93
N PHE A 155 -5.26 -5.86 -5.37
CA PHE A 155 -4.68 -6.77 -6.34
C PHE A 155 -3.22 -7.01 -6.00
N ARG A 156 -2.69 -8.12 -6.53
CA ARG A 156 -1.28 -8.43 -6.47
C ARG A 156 -0.66 -8.57 -7.85
N LEU A 157 0.63 -8.34 -7.91
CA LEU A 157 1.46 -8.46 -9.11
C LEU A 157 2.53 -9.53 -8.87
N GLU A 158 2.67 -10.44 -9.81
CA GLU A 158 3.76 -11.43 -9.87
C GLU A 158 4.52 -11.28 -11.19
N GLY A 159 5.80 -11.63 -11.22
CA GLY A 159 6.62 -11.54 -12.44
C GLY A 159 7.10 -10.12 -12.76
N LEU A 160 7.37 -9.30 -11.74
CA LEU A 160 8.02 -8.01 -11.91
C LEU A 160 9.48 -8.20 -12.38
N GLU A 161 9.95 -7.31 -13.25
CA GLU A 161 11.31 -7.37 -13.75
C GLU A 161 12.33 -7.30 -12.61
N GLY A 162 13.35 -8.16 -12.67
CA GLY A 162 14.48 -8.19 -11.74
C GLY A 162 14.30 -9.11 -10.52
N ASP A 163 13.08 -9.58 -10.23
CA ASP A 163 12.83 -10.51 -9.12
C ASP A 163 11.54 -11.31 -9.33
N GLU A 164 11.66 -12.59 -9.71
CA GLU A 164 10.52 -13.49 -9.93
C GLU A 164 9.83 -13.92 -8.62
N SER A 165 10.52 -13.80 -7.48
CA SER A 165 10.00 -14.15 -6.15
C SER A 165 9.21 -13.00 -5.50
N LEU A 166 9.36 -11.79 -6.04
CA LEU A 166 8.73 -10.58 -5.52
C LEU A 166 7.27 -10.50 -5.95
N VAL A 167 6.38 -10.44 -4.95
CA VAL A 167 4.96 -10.21 -5.13
C VAL A 167 4.60 -8.85 -4.55
N LEU A 168 4.06 -7.95 -5.38
CA LEU A 168 3.62 -6.63 -4.95
C LEU A 168 2.12 -6.65 -4.68
N TYR A 169 1.70 -6.22 -3.51
CA TYR A 169 0.30 -6.03 -3.15
C TYR A 169 -0.06 -4.55 -3.17
N ILE A 170 -1.19 -4.22 -3.78
CA ILE A 170 -1.75 -2.88 -3.85
C ILE A 170 -3.17 -2.91 -3.32
N LEU A 171 -3.44 -2.18 -2.25
CA LEU A 171 -4.78 -1.89 -1.74
C LEU A 171 -5.06 -0.41 -1.96
N LEU A 172 -6.11 -0.05 -2.69
CA LEU A 172 -6.47 1.37 -2.86
C LEU A 172 -7.96 1.63 -2.85
N GLY A 173 -8.30 2.88 -2.52
CA GLY A 173 -9.65 3.40 -2.57
C GLY A 173 -9.67 4.93 -2.64
N GLN A 174 -10.88 5.49 -2.73
CA GLN A 174 -11.11 6.93 -2.80
C GLN A 174 -11.40 7.51 -1.42
N LEU A 175 -10.68 8.55 -1.04
CA LEU A 175 -10.98 9.33 0.16
C LEU A 175 -11.79 10.57 -0.22
N THR A 176 -12.88 10.85 0.49
CA THR A 176 -13.60 12.12 0.31
C THR A 176 -12.92 13.19 1.14
N THR A 177 -12.41 14.23 0.50
CA THR A 177 -11.75 15.35 1.18
C THR A 177 -12.77 16.41 1.61
N PRO A 178 -12.41 17.33 2.52
CA PRO A 178 -13.25 18.48 2.86
C PRO A 178 -13.55 19.40 1.67
N SER A 179 -12.69 19.43 0.64
CA SER A 179 -12.88 20.19 -0.59
C SER A 179 -13.91 19.54 -1.54
N GLY A 180 -14.35 18.31 -1.24
CA GLY A 180 -15.28 17.55 -2.07
C GLY A 180 -14.59 16.75 -3.18
N SER A 181 -13.26 16.81 -3.29
CA SER A 181 -12.50 15.94 -4.18
C SER A 181 -12.51 14.49 -3.66
N ALA A 182 -12.27 13.56 -4.58
CA ALA A 182 -12.24 12.13 -4.29
C ALA A 182 -10.92 11.49 -4.77
N PRO A 183 -9.75 11.94 -4.25
CA PRO A 183 -8.46 11.38 -4.64
C PRO A 183 -8.35 9.91 -4.27
N TRP A 184 -7.60 9.19 -5.11
CA TRP A 184 -7.21 7.81 -4.89
C TRP A 184 -5.93 7.74 -4.07
N LEU A 185 -5.93 6.82 -3.12
CA LEU A 185 -4.79 6.54 -2.25
C LEU A 185 -4.88 5.12 -1.70
N GLY A 186 -3.79 4.64 -1.13
CA GLY A 186 -3.71 3.24 -0.74
C GLY A 186 -2.48 2.86 0.05
N LEU A 187 -2.31 1.55 0.16
CA LEU A 187 -1.15 0.89 0.73
C LEU A 187 -0.52 -0.04 -0.30
N MET A 188 0.80 -0.04 -0.31
CA MET A 188 1.64 -0.94 -1.08
C MET A 188 2.44 -1.81 -0.12
N GLY A 189 2.34 -3.12 -0.25
CA GLY A 189 3.10 -4.08 0.53
C GLY A 189 3.82 -5.05 -0.40
N ILE A 190 4.89 -5.68 0.06
CA ILE A 190 5.56 -6.73 -0.70
C ILE A 190 5.55 -8.05 0.06
N ALA A 191 5.56 -9.13 -0.70
CA ALA A 191 5.89 -10.47 -0.22
C ALA A 191 7.03 -11.06 -1.05
N ILE A 192 7.82 -11.92 -0.42
CA ILE A 192 8.83 -12.75 -1.10
C ILE A 192 8.36 -14.19 -0.97
N TRP A 193 8.18 -14.87 -2.11
CA TRP A 193 7.76 -16.27 -2.16
C TRP A 193 8.85 -17.13 -2.77
N SER A 194 9.21 -18.22 -2.09
CA SER A 194 10.19 -19.22 -2.53
C SER A 194 9.55 -20.46 -3.16
#